data_AF-A0A0R3QM53-F1
#
_entry.id   AF-A0A0R3QM53-F1
#
_cell.length_a   1.000
_cell.length_b   1.000
_cell.length_c   1.000
_cell.angle_alpha   90.00
_cell.angle_beta   90.00
_cell.angle_gamma   90.00
#
_symmetry.space_group_name_H-M   'P 1'
#
loop_
_entity.id
_entity.type
_entity.pdbx_description
1 polymer ?
#
loop_
_entity_poly.entity_id
_entity_poly.type
_entity_poly.pdbx_seq_one_letter_code
_entity_poly.pdbx_strand_id
1 'polypeptide(L)' 'MPPALVSIPLLSCQVNGNLNDIALCYLTLMRHFGIDSKFIFFIFYSLIEYCEREKQHDMLVSGPIDNHNPFQEKKSCAVL' A
#
# COMPACT_ATOMS: atom_id res chain seq x y z
N MET A 1 23.15 11.66 -21.85
CA MET A 1 21.80 12.03 -21.40
C MET A 1 21.12 10.75 -20.91
N PRO A 2 20.82 10.59 -19.60
CA PRO A 2 20.13 9.39 -19.15
C PRO A 2 18.64 9.50 -19.51
N PRO A 3 17.97 8.42 -19.96
CA PRO A 3 16.56 8.46 -20.28
C PRO A 3 15.71 8.43 -19.00
N ALA A 4 14.83 9.41 -18.90
CA ALA A 4 13.84 9.60 -17.85
C ALA A 4 12.71 8.53 -17.87
N LEU A 5 13.05 7.24 -17.81
CA LEU A 5 12.06 6.15 -17.89
C LEU A 5 11.78 5.40 -16.58
N VAL A 6 12.47 5.76 -15.49
CA VAL A 6 12.26 5.13 -14.16
C VAL A 6 11.12 5.81 -13.40
N SER A 7 9.97 6.01 -14.06
CA SER A 7 8.78 6.57 -13.39
C SER A 7 7.48 5.88 -13.76
N ILE A 8 7.52 4.86 -14.63
CA ILE A 8 6.29 4.30 -15.21
C ILE A 8 5.74 3.05 -14.48
N PRO A 9 6.52 2.14 -13.84
CA PRO A 9 5.89 0.96 -13.23
C PRO A 9 5.21 1.23 -11.89
N LEU A 10 5.64 2.27 -11.16
CA LEU A 10 5.07 2.60 -9.85
C LEU A 10 3.71 3.29 -9.94
N LEU A 11 3.38 3.91 -11.09
CA LEU A 11 2.11 4.63 -11.27
C LEU A 11 0.94 3.67 -11.58
N SER A 12 1.20 2.51 -12.21
CA SER A 12 0.16 1.49 -12.47
C SER A 12 -0.20 0.66 -11.24
N CYS A 13 0.58 0.75 -10.15
CA CYS A 13 0.26 0.14 -8.87
C CYS A 13 -0.54 1.09 -7.96
N GLN A 14 -1.31 2.04 -8.52
CA GLN A 14 -2.47 2.55 -7.81
C GLN A 14 -3.46 1.38 -7.65
N VAL A 15 -3.24 0.59 -6.61
CA VAL A 15 -4.00 -0.61 -6.26
C VAL A 15 -5.43 -0.19 -5.96
N ASN A 16 -6.27 -0.19 -6.99
CA ASN A 16 -7.73 -0.13 -6.85
C ASN A 16 -8.32 -1.50 -6.47
N GLY A 17 -7.47 -2.47 -6.07
CA GLY A 17 -7.88 -3.81 -5.66
C GLY A 17 -8.36 -4.71 -6.81
N ASN A 18 -8.21 -4.31 -8.07
CA ASN A 18 -8.64 -5.12 -9.21
C ASN A 18 -7.56 -6.15 -9.59
N LEU A 19 -7.96 -7.42 -9.69
CA LEU A 19 -7.09 -8.56 -10.02
C LEU A 19 -6.32 -8.35 -11.35
N ASN A 20 -6.92 -7.61 -12.28
CA ASN A 20 -6.35 -7.31 -13.59
C ASN A 20 -5.11 -6.40 -13.51
N ASP A 21 -5.07 -5.47 -12.54
CA ASP A 21 -3.96 -4.53 -12.37
C ASP A 21 -2.70 -5.22 -11.83
N ILE A 22 -2.91 -6.21 -10.95
CA ILE A 22 -1.83 -7.04 -10.39
C ILE A 22 -1.22 -7.93 -11.48
N ALA A 23 -2.06 -8.56 -12.31
CA ALA A 23 -1.58 -9.39 -13.42
C ALA A 23 -0.78 -8.58 -14.44
N LEU A 24 -1.22 -7.35 -14.75
CA LEU A 24 -0.50 -6.46 -15.65
C LEU A 24 0.86 -6.02 -15.07
N CYS A 25 0.91 -5.71 -13.77
CA CYS A 25 2.15 -5.40 -13.07
C CYS A 25 3.14 -6.57 -13.12
N TYR A 26 2.67 -7.78 -12.81
CA TYR A 26 3.48 -9.01 -12.86
C TYR A 26 4.07 -9.26 -14.25
N LEU A 27 3.23 -9.17 -15.29
CA LEU A 27 3.67 -9.33 -16.68
C LEU A 27 4.68 -8.25 -17.09
N THR A 28 4.50 -7.02 -16.63
CA THR A 28 5.43 -5.91 -16.92
C THR A 28 6.79 -6.14 -16.28
N LEU A 29 6.84 -6.55 -15.01
CA LEU A 29 8.08 -6.84 -14.29
C LEU A 29 8.87 -7.99 -14.94
N MET A 30 8.18 -9.05 -15.38
CA MET A 30 8.83 -10.16 -16.09
C MET A 30 9.33 -9.75 -17.47
N ARG A 31 8.46 -9.10 -18.28
CA ARG A 31 8.72 -8.88 -19.70
C ARG A 31 9.61 -7.67 -19.98
N HIS A 32 9.43 -6.57 -19.25
CA HIS A 32 10.17 -5.33 -19.51
C HIS A 32 11.45 -5.21 -18.68
N PHE A 33 11.46 -5.79 -17.47
CA PHE A 33 12.59 -5.69 -16.55
C PHE A 33 13.36 -7.00 -16.39
N GLY A 34 12.87 -8.11 -16.97
CA GLY A 34 13.56 -9.40 -16.92
C GLY A 34 13.67 -9.98 -15.51
N ILE A 35 12.77 -9.58 -14.61
CA ILE A 35 12.79 -10.03 -13.21
C ILE A 35 12.21 -11.45 -13.15
N ASP A 36 12.89 -12.33 -12.41
CA ASP A 36 12.46 -13.71 -12.26
C ASP A 36 11.09 -13.83 -11.57
N SER A 37 10.25 -14.71 -12.13
CA SER A 37 8.91 -15.03 -11.62
C SER A 37 8.87 -15.35 -10.13
N LYS A 38 9.86 -16.11 -9.62
CA LYS A 38 9.91 -16.53 -8.21
C LYS A 38 10.30 -15.37 -7.32
N PHE A 39 11.20 -14.50 -7.79
CA PHE A 39 11.59 -13.31 -7.05
C PHE A 39 10.44 -12.32 -6.93
N ILE A 40 9.67 -12.12 -8.01
CA ILE A 40 8.45 -11.30 -7.97
C ILE A 40 7.46 -11.89 -6.96
N PHE A 41 7.21 -13.20 -7.03
CA PHE A 41 6.29 -13.88 -6.11
C PHE A 41 6.74 -13.77 -4.65
N PHE A 42 8.04 -13.93 -4.39
CA PHE A 42 8.64 -13.75 -3.07
C PHE A 42 8.36 -12.35 -2.53
N ILE A 43 8.61 -11.29 -3.32
CA ILE A 43 8.34 -9.91 -2.91
C ILE A 43 6.86 -9.70 -2.57
N PHE A 44 5.94 -10.12 -3.44
CA PHE A 44 4.51 -9.96 -3.17
C PHE A 44 4.06 -10.71 -1.92
N TYR A 45 4.54 -11.94 -1.73
CA TYR A 45 4.23 -12.73 -0.54
C TYR A 45 4.75 -12.05 0.73
N SER A 46 6.01 -11.61 0.74
CA SER A 46 6.59 -10.90 1.88
C SER A 46 5.87 -9.58 2.18
N LEU A 47 5.43 -8.85 1.16
CA LEU A 47 4.62 -7.64 1.31
C LEU A 47 3.28 -7.93 1.97
N ILE A 48 2.55 -8.95 1.48
CA ILE A 48 1.25 -9.35 2.05
C ILE A 48 1.42 -9.79 3.50
N GLU A 49 2.43 -10.62 3.78
CA GLU A 49 2.71 -11.10 5.14
C GLU A 49 3.06 -9.95 6.10
N TYR A 50 3.84 -8.97 5.63
CA TYR A 50 4.12 -7.76 6.39
C TYR A 50 2.85 -6.95 6.67
N CYS A 51 2.04 -6.69 5.63
CA CYS A 51 0.78 -5.95 5.79
C CYS A 51 -0.15 -6.65 6.77
N GLU A 52 -0.34 -7.97 6.69
CA GLU A 52 -1.21 -8.71 7.61
C GLU A 52 -0.70 -8.68 9.06
N ARG A 53 0.62 -8.71 9.28
CA ARG A 53 1.19 -8.55 10.64
C ARG A 53 0.97 -7.17 11.23
N GLU A 54 1.18 -6.12 10.45
CA GLU A 54 1.14 -4.73 10.94
C GLU A 54 -0.28 -4.15 10.96
N LYS A 55 -1.22 -4.70 10.18
CA LYS A 55 -2.60 -4.21 10.05
C LYS A 55 -3.33 -4.00 11.37
N GLN A 56 -3.07 -4.83 12.38
CA GLN A 56 -3.71 -4.67 13.69
C GLN A 56 -3.26 -3.41 14.44
N HIS A 57 -2.03 -2.96 14.19
CA HIS A 57 -1.42 -1.78 14.81
C HIS A 57 -1.63 -0.51 13.96
N ASP A 58 -2.08 -0.66 12.71
CA ASP A 58 -2.40 0.46 11.83
C ASP A 58 -3.71 1.14 12.24
N MET A 59 -3.59 2.30 12.87
CA MET A 59 -4.71 3.13 13.36
C MET A 59 -5.66 3.59 12.24
N LEU A 60 -5.22 3.64 10.97
CA LEU A 60 -6.08 3.99 9.84
C LEU A 60 -6.94 2.82 9.40
N VAL A 61 -6.54 1.59 9.72
CA VAL A 61 -7.32 0.37 9.43
C VAL A 61 -8.20 -0.03 10.61
N SER A 62 -7.65 -0.06 11.83
CA SER A 62 -8.37 -0.47 13.04
C SER A 62 -9.16 0.66 13.72
N GLY A 63 -8.89 1.91 13.33
CA GLY A 63 -9.45 3.11 13.96
C GLY A 63 -8.65 3.57 15.17
N PRO A 64 -8.62 4.88 15.47
CA PRO A 64 -7.97 5.35 16.67
C PRO A 64 -8.77 4.92 17.91
N ILE A 65 -8.08 4.45 18.95
CA ILE A 65 -8.68 4.34 20.28
C ILE A 65 -9.05 5.76 20.70
N ASP A 66 -10.33 6.02 21.02
CA ASP A 66 -10.89 7.37 21.17
C ASP A 66 -10.02 8.32 22.01
N ASN A 67 -9.37 7.82 23.07
CA ASN A 67 -8.50 8.60 23.97
C ASN A 67 -7.08 8.91 23.46
N HIS A 68 -6.68 8.38 22.31
CA HIS A 68 -5.39 8.64 21.67
C HIS A 68 -5.50 9.35 20.32
N ASN A 69 -6.72 9.62 19.84
CA ASN A 69 -6.90 10.44 18.65
C ASN A 69 -6.48 11.89 18.96
N PRO A 70 -5.44 12.47 18.33
CA PRO A 70 -5.07 13.87 18.58
C PRO A 70 -6.12 14.87 18.05
N PHE A 71 -7.11 14.40 17.28
CA PHE A 71 -8.19 15.20 16.69
C PHE A 71 -9.56 14.91 17.34
N GLN A 72 -9.61 14.74 18.66
CA GLN A 72 -10.89 14.59 19.36
C GLN A 72 -11.76 15.85 19.19
N GLU A 73 -13.08 15.67 19.07
CA GLU A 73 -14.00 16.79 19.20
C GLU A 73 -13.80 17.48 20.57
N LYS A 74 -13.57 18.78 20.55
CA LYS A 74 -13.58 19.59 21.77
C LYS A 74 -14.98 19.54 22.35
N LYS A 75 -15.16 18.84 23.47
CA LYS A 75 -16.31 19.01 24.36
C LYS A 75 -16.25 20.42 24.95
N SER A 76 -16.69 21.41 24.19
CA SER A 76 -16.82 22.79 24.66
C SER A 76 -17.84 22.80 25.79
N CYS A 77 -17.47 23.45 26.90
CA CYS A 77 -18.27 23.56 28.13
C CYS A 77 -19.72 23.97 27.84
N ALA A 78 -20.62 23.43 28.67
CA ALA A 78 -22.01 23.83 28.78
C ALA A 78 -22.13 25.36 28.75
N VAL A 79 -22.94 25.86 27.83
CA VAL A 79 -23.45 27.24 27.88
C VAL A 79 -24.17 27.35 29.22
N LEU A 80 -23.65 28.23 30.09
CA LEU A 80 -24.18 28.57 31.41
C LEU A 80 -25.65 29.00 31.34
#